data_AF-A0A4Y2N8H6-F1
#
_entry.id   AF-A0A4Y2N8H6-F1
#
_cell.length_a   1.000
_cell.length_b   1.000
_cell.length_c   1.000
_cell.angle_alpha   90.00
_cell.angle_beta   90.00
_cell.angle_gamma   90.00
#
_symmetry.space_group_name_H-M   'P 1'
#
loop_
_entity.id
_entity.type
_entity.pdbx_description
1 polymer ?
#
loop_
_entity_poly.entity_id
_entity_poly.type
_entity_poly.pdbx_seq_one_letter_code
_entity_poly.pdbx_strand_id
1 'polypeptide(L)'
;MDLKLNIFTLNCWGIVGISRHRKERMEAIANHIASSDYDFVFLQEIWSQKDFQMICKKAADVLPYSYYFHSGVLGSGVCILSKSVIVDVAQYQYSLNGYAHKILHGDWYGGKVVGLCKILHHGLKINLYVTHLHAEYDAFHDQYLPHRVAQAFEFSQYIQHTSETADLSIVAGDFNTESTDLPYKIIIHNTGCLDTYLTQKESHAVDNTCVRTTCGHPDNMYTSSKELNHSPTGKRIDYILYKCGSGTYVECLSCETPLSKIPDRSVPYSDHEAVVAKLHVFKSIEAPKQQDNPKARLEAIDSSHIILRKSLKELRNNRLMYILISCLLLALLLVTTLIEDIGVFGILIIALQFIATLLLAFCLWMALIVNKMEYSAIISACKAMEVLTNSLMNEYNDKLSTDFISPVIPQEIV
;
A
#
# COMPACT_ATOMS: atom_id res chain seq x y z
N MET A 1 -32.53 -3.57 6.29
CA MET A 1 -31.51 -4.59 5.99
C MET A 1 -30.47 -4.52 7.09
N ASP A 2 -30.15 -5.65 7.68
CA ASP A 2 -29.18 -5.83 8.76
C ASP A 2 -28.26 -6.98 8.32
N LEU A 3 -26.95 -6.72 8.25
CA LEU A 3 -25.96 -7.65 7.75
C LEU A 3 -24.70 -7.62 8.61
N LYS A 4 -24.19 -8.79 8.97
CA LYS A 4 -22.86 -8.92 9.57
C LYS A 4 -21.87 -9.39 8.53
N LEU A 5 -20.72 -8.73 8.47
CA LEU A 5 -19.62 -9.03 7.56
C LEU A 5 -18.38 -9.42 8.35
N ASN A 6 -17.79 -10.56 7.99
CA ASN A 6 -16.50 -11.02 8.49
C ASN A 6 -15.42 -10.83 7.42
N ILE A 7 -14.45 -9.98 7.69
CA ILE A 7 -13.41 -9.56 6.74
C ILE A 7 -12.05 -10.00 7.25
N PHE A 8 -11.22 -10.56 6.38
CA PHE A 8 -9.89 -11.06 6.71
C PHE A 8 -8.84 -10.50 5.74
N THR A 9 -7.69 -10.07 6.26
CA THR A 9 -6.51 -9.78 5.45
C THR A 9 -5.24 -10.39 6.04
N LEU A 10 -4.32 -10.80 5.17
CA LEU A 10 -3.01 -11.34 5.55
C LEU A 10 -1.96 -11.16 4.44
N ASN A 11 -0.84 -10.53 4.78
CA ASN A 11 0.40 -10.71 4.02
C ASN A 11 0.93 -12.14 4.27
N CYS A 12 0.91 -12.98 3.24
CA CYS A 12 1.17 -14.40 3.36
C CYS A 12 2.67 -14.75 3.25
N TRP A 13 3.53 -13.79 2.91
CA TRP A 13 4.96 -13.99 2.69
C TRP A 13 5.26 -15.21 1.80
N GLY A 14 4.71 -15.22 0.60
CA GLY A 14 4.73 -16.37 -0.32
C GLY A 14 5.83 -16.34 -1.35
N ILE A 15 6.97 -15.69 -1.07
CA ILE A 15 8.04 -15.50 -2.05
C ILE A 15 8.71 -16.85 -2.35
N VAL A 16 8.69 -17.26 -3.62
CA VAL A 16 9.21 -18.56 -4.05
C VAL A 16 10.74 -18.59 -3.92
N GLY A 17 11.25 -19.53 -3.12
CA GLY A 17 12.69 -19.73 -2.91
C GLY A 17 13.29 -18.87 -1.79
N ILE A 18 12.57 -17.86 -1.29
CA ILE A 18 13.03 -16.98 -0.21
C ILE A 18 12.27 -17.27 1.09
N SER A 19 10.94 -17.31 1.05
CA SER A 19 10.15 -17.42 2.27
C SER A 19 10.29 -18.79 2.92
N ARG A 20 10.63 -18.79 4.21
CA ARG A 20 10.84 -20.02 5.01
C ARG A 20 9.51 -20.75 5.23
N HIS A 21 9.56 -22.08 5.23
CA HIS A 21 8.42 -22.99 5.40
C HIS A 21 7.22 -22.71 4.45
N ARG A 22 7.46 -22.10 3.28
CA ARG A 22 6.40 -21.57 2.41
C ARG A 22 5.27 -22.57 2.11
N LYS A 23 5.60 -23.79 1.69
CA LYS A 23 4.58 -24.79 1.31
C LYS A 23 3.66 -25.15 2.47
N GLU A 24 4.26 -25.39 3.63
CA GLU A 24 3.54 -25.71 4.87
C GLU A 24 2.62 -24.56 5.28
N ARG A 25 3.14 -23.32 5.27
CA ARG A 25 2.36 -22.13 5.63
C ARG A 25 1.23 -21.85 4.65
N MET A 26 1.49 -21.90 3.34
CA MET A 26 0.47 -21.70 2.31
C MET A 26 -0.66 -22.72 2.41
N GLU A 27 -0.33 -23.98 2.70
CA GLU A 27 -1.34 -25.01 2.92
C GLU A 27 -2.15 -24.75 4.21
N ALA A 28 -1.50 -24.34 5.30
CA ALA A 28 -2.18 -23.98 6.53
C ALA A 28 -3.11 -22.76 6.35
N ILE A 29 -2.65 -21.71 5.66
CA ILE A 29 -3.46 -20.53 5.30
C ILE A 29 -4.69 -20.97 4.49
N ALA A 30 -4.50 -21.81 3.47
CA ALA A 30 -5.59 -22.30 2.65
C ALA A 30 -6.62 -23.13 3.45
N ASN A 31 -6.15 -23.99 4.37
CA ASN A 31 -7.02 -24.77 5.24
C ASN A 31 -7.79 -23.89 6.23
N HIS A 32 -7.14 -22.88 6.82
CA HIS A 32 -7.79 -21.92 7.71
C HIS A 32 -8.93 -21.20 6.98
N ILE A 33 -8.65 -20.64 5.80
CA ILE A 33 -9.64 -19.95 4.96
C ILE A 33 -10.77 -20.91 4.57
N ALA A 34 -10.48 -22.16 4.23
CA ALA A 34 -11.51 -23.14 3.86
C ALA A 34 -12.46 -23.51 5.02
N SER A 35 -12.01 -23.35 6.27
CA SER A 35 -12.78 -23.68 7.47
C SER A 35 -13.44 -22.47 8.14
N SER A 36 -13.23 -21.26 7.61
CA SER A 36 -13.72 -20.03 8.22
C SER A 36 -15.11 -19.62 7.70
N ASP A 37 -15.70 -18.63 8.36
CA ASP A 37 -16.97 -18.01 7.99
C ASP A 37 -16.79 -16.62 7.36
N TYR A 38 -15.59 -16.31 6.86
CA TYR A 38 -15.29 -15.02 6.23
C TYR A 38 -16.18 -14.79 5.01
N ASP A 39 -16.57 -13.53 4.80
CA ASP A 39 -17.28 -13.10 3.60
C ASP A 39 -16.29 -12.65 2.51
N PHE A 40 -15.24 -11.94 2.93
CA PHE A 40 -14.21 -11.40 2.04
C PHE A 40 -12.81 -11.59 2.62
N VAL A 41 -11.90 -12.07 1.79
CA VAL A 41 -10.51 -12.37 2.12
C VAL A 41 -9.60 -11.61 1.18
N PHE A 42 -8.64 -10.88 1.74
CA PHE A 42 -7.68 -10.03 1.03
C PHE A 42 -6.28 -10.56 1.30
N LEU A 43 -5.58 -11.07 0.29
CA LEU A 43 -4.25 -11.66 0.49
C LEU A 43 -3.19 -10.83 -0.23
N GLN A 44 -2.03 -10.71 0.42
CA GLN A 44 -0.82 -10.11 -0.15
C GLN A 44 0.31 -11.14 -0.18
N GLU A 45 1.31 -10.88 -1.03
CA GLU A 45 2.46 -11.75 -1.26
C GLU A 45 2.15 -13.18 -1.71
N ILE A 46 1.07 -13.36 -2.48
CA ILE A 46 0.80 -14.60 -3.22
C ILE A 46 1.55 -14.54 -4.55
N TRP A 47 2.83 -14.90 -4.55
CA TRP A 47 3.71 -14.81 -5.72
C TRP A 47 3.66 -16.02 -6.67
N SER A 48 3.04 -17.12 -6.23
CA SER A 48 2.96 -18.38 -6.99
C SER A 48 1.54 -18.63 -7.49
N GLN A 49 1.37 -18.76 -8.80
CA GLN A 49 0.08 -19.14 -9.40
C GLN A 49 -0.44 -20.48 -8.85
N LYS A 50 0.47 -21.42 -8.53
CA LYS A 50 0.11 -22.70 -7.93
C LYS A 50 -0.43 -22.53 -6.52
N ASP A 51 0.15 -21.63 -5.74
CA ASP A 51 -0.27 -21.37 -4.36
C ASP A 51 -1.64 -20.66 -4.39
N PHE A 52 -1.84 -19.70 -5.28
CA PHE A 52 -3.16 -19.07 -5.52
C PHE A 52 -4.23 -20.10 -5.91
N GLN A 53 -3.99 -20.93 -6.92
CA GLN A 53 -4.94 -21.95 -7.37
C GLN A 53 -5.28 -22.97 -6.28
N MET A 54 -4.30 -23.35 -5.46
CA MET A 54 -4.51 -24.24 -4.32
C MET A 54 -5.43 -23.59 -3.27
N ILE A 55 -5.20 -22.32 -2.93
CA ILE A 55 -6.04 -21.56 -1.98
C ILE A 55 -7.48 -21.51 -2.52
N CYS A 56 -7.67 -21.09 -3.78
CA CYS A 56 -8.99 -21.03 -4.42
C CYS A 56 -9.69 -22.39 -4.40
N LYS A 57 -8.99 -23.48 -4.72
CA LYS A 57 -9.56 -24.82 -4.74
C LYS A 57 -10.03 -25.27 -3.35
N LYS A 58 -9.23 -25.03 -2.30
CA LYS A 58 -9.59 -25.42 -0.93
C LYS A 58 -10.72 -24.54 -0.38
N ALA A 59 -10.73 -23.26 -0.71
CA ALA A 59 -11.74 -22.30 -0.23
C ALA A 59 -13.04 -22.31 -1.07
N ALA A 60 -13.14 -23.09 -2.14
CA ALA A 60 -14.23 -23.00 -3.11
C ALA A 60 -15.63 -23.18 -2.50
N ASP A 61 -15.76 -23.97 -1.44
CA ASP A 61 -17.06 -24.23 -0.78
C ASP A 61 -17.55 -23.03 0.06
N VAL A 62 -16.64 -22.16 0.54
CA VAL A 62 -16.96 -21.02 1.41
C VAL A 62 -16.77 -19.67 0.73
N LEU A 63 -15.83 -19.57 -0.21
CA LEU A 63 -15.46 -18.38 -0.98
C LEU A 63 -15.28 -18.77 -2.48
N PRO A 64 -16.39 -19.06 -3.19
CA PRO A 64 -16.35 -19.60 -4.55
C PRO A 64 -15.81 -18.63 -5.62
N TYR A 65 -15.74 -17.33 -5.31
CA TYR A 65 -15.29 -16.31 -6.25
C TYR A 65 -13.93 -15.77 -5.85
N SER A 66 -13.01 -15.66 -6.79
CA SER A 66 -11.66 -15.16 -6.52
C SER A 66 -11.09 -14.42 -7.71
N TYR A 67 -10.26 -13.41 -7.45
CA TYR A 67 -9.57 -12.67 -8.50
C TYR A 67 -8.12 -12.35 -8.09
N TYR A 68 -7.19 -12.65 -8.98
CA TYR A 68 -5.77 -12.31 -8.83
C TYR A 68 -5.42 -11.12 -9.72
N PHE A 69 -4.78 -10.11 -9.15
CA PHE A 69 -4.41 -8.91 -9.89
C PHE A 69 -3.02 -9.09 -10.50
N HIS A 70 -2.92 -9.23 -11.82
CA HIS A 70 -1.62 -9.39 -12.48
C HIS A 70 -0.95 -8.04 -12.75
N SER A 71 0.33 -7.93 -12.41
CA SER A 71 1.16 -6.74 -12.64
C SER A 71 2.65 -7.11 -12.65
N GLY A 72 3.49 -6.18 -13.09
CA GLY A 72 4.95 -6.32 -13.06
C GLY A 72 5.48 -7.53 -13.84
N VAL A 73 6.65 -8.00 -13.41
CA VAL A 73 7.35 -9.17 -13.97
C VAL A 73 6.93 -10.46 -13.25
N LEU A 74 6.71 -10.39 -11.93
CA LEU A 74 6.46 -11.56 -11.08
C LEU A 74 4.99 -11.76 -10.69
N GLY A 75 4.09 -10.85 -11.10
CA GLY A 75 2.73 -10.73 -10.55
C GLY A 75 2.68 -9.65 -9.45
N SER A 76 1.49 -9.14 -9.09
CA SER A 76 1.39 -8.12 -8.04
C SER A 76 1.50 -8.69 -6.62
N GLY A 77 1.29 -10.00 -6.48
CA GLY A 77 1.19 -10.66 -5.19
C GLY A 77 -0.15 -10.47 -4.47
N VAL A 78 -1.11 -9.70 -5.00
CA VAL A 78 -2.39 -9.42 -4.33
C VAL A 78 -3.58 -10.11 -4.99
N CYS A 79 -4.50 -10.61 -4.17
CA CYS A 79 -5.75 -11.21 -4.62
C CYS A 79 -6.89 -11.03 -3.61
N ILE A 80 -8.12 -11.22 -4.11
CA ILE A 80 -9.35 -11.20 -3.30
C ILE A 80 -10.07 -12.54 -3.49
N LEU A 81 -10.58 -13.10 -2.40
CA LEU A 81 -11.57 -14.17 -2.40
C LEU A 81 -12.87 -13.65 -1.77
N SER A 82 -14.00 -14.08 -2.30
CA SER A 82 -15.32 -13.53 -2.00
C SER A 82 -16.38 -14.62 -1.95
N LYS A 83 -17.28 -14.51 -0.96
CA LYS A 83 -18.49 -15.32 -0.83
C LYS A 83 -19.54 -14.97 -1.89
N SER A 84 -19.49 -13.75 -2.43
CA SER A 84 -20.43 -13.25 -3.45
C SER A 84 -19.79 -13.02 -4.81
N VAL A 85 -20.61 -13.11 -5.85
CA VAL A 85 -20.19 -12.95 -7.24
C VAL A 85 -19.49 -11.61 -7.43
N ILE A 86 -18.31 -11.65 -8.05
CA ILE A 86 -17.59 -10.47 -8.52
C ILE A 86 -18.22 -10.06 -9.86
N VAL A 87 -18.80 -8.87 -9.88
CA VAL A 87 -19.56 -8.36 -11.05
C VAL A 87 -18.74 -7.41 -11.92
N ASP A 88 -17.70 -6.79 -11.36
CA ASP A 88 -16.80 -5.89 -12.07
C ASP A 88 -15.44 -5.88 -11.39
N VAL A 89 -14.39 -5.66 -12.17
CA VAL A 89 -13.01 -5.63 -11.70
C VAL A 89 -12.26 -4.48 -12.34
N ALA A 90 -11.40 -3.83 -11.55
CA ALA A 90 -10.49 -2.82 -12.06
C ALA A 90 -9.17 -2.89 -11.28
N GLN A 91 -8.10 -2.38 -11.88
CA GLN A 91 -6.80 -2.29 -11.21
C GLN A 91 -6.09 -1.02 -11.63
N TYR A 92 -5.24 -0.52 -10.75
CA TYR A 92 -4.34 0.59 -11.02
C TYR A 92 -2.94 0.24 -10.53
N GLN A 93 -1.98 0.20 -11.46
CA GLN A 93 -0.56 0.05 -11.12
C GLN A 93 0.01 1.40 -10.74
N TYR A 94 0.66 1.46 -9.59
CA TYR A 94 1.27 2.69 -9.11
C TYR A 94 2.41 3.15 -10.00
N SER A 95 2.59 4.47 -10.10
CA SER A 95 3.59 5.06 -10.99
C SER A 95 5.03 4.88 -10.49
N LEU A 96 5.21 4.68 -9.18
CA LEU A 96 6.51 4.48 -8.52
C LEU A 96 6.55 3.16 -7.77
N ASN A 97 7.49 2.29 -8.10
CA ASN A 97 7.63 0.94 -7.53
C ASN A 97 9.08 0.59 -7.16
N GLY A 98 9.94 1.57 -6.92
CA GLY A 98 11.37 1.34 -6.64
C GLY A 98 12.23 1.20 -7.90
N TYR A 99 13.29 0.39 -7.84
CA TYR A 99 14.34 0.34 -8.87
C TYR A 99 14.72 -1.07 -9.27
N ALA A 100 14.78 -1.35 -10.58
CA ALA A 100 15.14 -2.66 -11.11
C ALA A 100 16.53 -3.14 -10.65
N HIS A 101 17.52 -2.23 -10.59
CA HIS A 101 18.89 -2.58 -10.20
C HIS A 101 19.04 -2.92 -8.71
N LYS A 102 18.02 -2.66 -7.88
CA LYS A 102 17.97 -3.08 -6.47
C LYS A 102 17.35 -4.46 -6.39
N ILE A 103 18.08 -5.49 -6.82
CA ILE A 103 17.58 -6.86 -6.98
C ILE A 103 16.96 -7.43 -5.69
N LEU A 104 17.49 -7.06 -4.53
CA LEU A 104 16.97 -7.49 -3.22
C LEU A 104 15.71 -6.74 -2.77
N HIS A 105 15.29 -5.71 -3.50
CA HIS A 105 14.08 -4.94 -3.22
C HIS A 105 13.02 -5.30 -4.28
N GLY A 106 12.14 -6.24 -3.93
CA GLY A 106 11.25 -6.93 -4.87
C GLY A 106 10.14 -6.08 -5.48
N ASP A 107 9.86 -4.89 -4.93
CA ASP A 107 8.70 -4.05 -5.28
C ASP A 107 8.65 -3.70 -6.77
N TRP A 108 9.81 -3.43 -7.38
CA TRP A 108 9.88 -3.06 -8.80
C TRP A 108 9.43 -4.21 -9.70
N TYR A 109 9.82 -5.43 -9.34
CA TYR A 109 9.47 -6.64 -10.07
C TYR A 109 8.01 -7.05 -9.86
N GLY A 110 7.44 -6.74 -8.69
CA GLY A 110 6.02 -6.96 -8.43
C GLY A 110 5.11 -5.95 -9.13
N GLY A 111 5.59 -4.72 -9.32
CA GLY A 111 4.79 -3.63 -9.91
C GLY A 111 3.54 -3.38 -9.07
N LYS A 112 3.70 -2.85 -7.85
CA LYS A 112 2.63 -2.71 -6.85
C LYS A 112 1.38 -2.05 -7.44
N VAL A 113 0.22 -2.49 -6.96
CA VAL A 113 -1.10 -2.09 -7.48
C VAL A 113 -2.11 -1.89 -6.35
N VAL A 114 -3.17 -1.13 -6.64
CA VAL A 114 -4.47 -1.34 -6.02
C VAL A 114 -5.36 -2.17 -6.95
N GLY A 115 -5.96 -3.22 -6.40
CA GLY A 115 -7.02 -3.99 -7.05
C GLY A 115 -8.40 -3.64 -6.51
N LEU A 116 -9.41 -3.60 -7.38
CA LEU A 116 -10.82 -3.39 -7.06
C LEU A 116 -11.67 -4.54 -7.60
N CYS A 117 -12.47 -5.15 -6.73
CA CYS A 117 -13.61 -5.99 -7.11
C CYS A 117 -14.90 -5.30 -6.66
N LYS A 118 -15.88 -5.16 -7.55
CA LYS A 118 -17.25 -4.77 -7.18
C LYS A 118 -18.10 -6.02 -7.04
N ILE A 119 -18.91 -6.07 -6.00
CA ILE A 119 -19.79 -7.20 -5.71
C ILE A 119 -21.19 -6.70 -5.37
N LEU A 120 -22.17 -7.58 -5.55
CA LEU A 120 -23.51 -7.42 -4.97
C LEU A 120 -23.67 -8.48 -3.87
N HIS A 121 -23.67 -8.04 -2.62
CA HIS A 121 -23.74 -8.94 -1.47
C HIS A 121 -24.97 -8.64 -0.64
N HIS A 122 -25.92 -9.58 -0.62
CA HIS A 122 -27.23 -9.45 0.03
C HIS A 122 -28.03 -8.20 -0.39
N GLY A 123 -27.77 -7.63 -1.56
CA GLY A 123 -28.43 -6.41 -2.06
C GLY A 123 -27.65 -5.12 -1.83
N LEU A 124 -26.47 -5.17 -1.19
CA LEU A 124 -25.54 -4.05 -1.08
C LEU A 124 -24.48 -4.10 -2.19
N LYS A 125 -24.25 -2.96 -2.83
CA LYS A 125 -23.11 -2.75 -3.72
C LYS A 125 -21.88 -2.50 -2.87
N ILE A 126 -20.98 -3.48 -2.81
CA ILE A 126 -19.75 -3.38 -2.02
C ILE A 126 -18.56 -3.31 -2.98
N ASN A 127 -17.68 -2.34 -2.77
CA ASN A 127 -16.38 -2.30 -3.41
C ASN A 127 -15.33 -2.91 -2.46
N LEU A 128 -14.57 -3.88 -2.95
CA LEU A 128 -13.48 -4.52 -2.23
C LEU A 128 -12.15 -4.05 -2.84
N TYR A 129 -11.34 -3.35 -2.07
CA TYR A 129 -10.02 -2.88 -2.49
C TYR A 129 -8.92 -3.65 -1.76
N VAL A 130 -7.95 -4.17 -2.52
CA VAL A 130 -6.73 -4.78 -1.99
C VAL A 130 -5.50 -4.01 -2.45
N THR A 131 -4.53 -3.79 -1.56
CA THR A 131 -3.22 -3.27 -1.96
C THR A 131 -2.09 -3.88 -1.13
N HIS A 132 -0.88 -3.76 -1.65
CA HIS A 132 0.37 -3.98 -0.94
C HIS A 132 1.32 -2.84 -1.33
N LEU A 133 1.46 -1.82 -0.49
CA LEU A 133 2.30 -0.66 -0.83
C LEU A 133 3.79 -1.02 -0.82
N HIS A 134 4.64 -0.11 -1.30
CA HIS A 134 6.08 -0.30 -1.36
C HIS A 134 6.64 -0.56 0.04
N ALA A 135 7.55 -1.51 0.21
CA ALA A 135 8.12 -1.83 1.52
C ALA A 135 9.06 -0.75 2.06
N GLU A 136 9.14 -0.64 3.39
CA GLU A 136 10.16 0.12 4.12
C GLU A 136 11.36 -0.79 4.44
N TYR A 137 12.42 -0.70 3.63
CA TYR A 137 13.62 -1.53 3.83
C TYR A 137 14.57 -1.00 4.91
N ASP A 138 14.51 0.29 5.23
CA ASP A 138 15.36 0.94 6.23
C ASP A 138 14.66 2.19 6.77
N ALA A 139 14.24 2.15 8.04
CA ALA A 139 13.53 3.25 8.70
C ALA A 139 14.40 4.50 8.94
N PHE A 140 15.73 4.34 9.04
CA PHE A 140 16.63 5.48 9.27
C PHE A 140 17.07 6.15 7.96
N HIS A 141 17.14 5.38 6.88
CA HIS A 141 17.56 5.85 5.55
C HIS A 141 16.54 5.44 4.48
N ASP A 142 15.32 5.90 4.67
CA ASP A 142 14.21 5.50 3.81
C ASP A 142 14.19 6.25 2.48
N GLN A 143 14.95 5.73 1.51
CA GLN A 143 14.95 6.23 0.13
C GLN A 143 13.59 6.06 -0.58
N TYR A 144 12.70 5.21 -0.03
CA TYR A 144 11.42 4.86 -0.65
C TYR A 144 10.24 5.61 -0.04
N LEU A 145 10.47 6.51 0.93
CA LEU A 145 9.41 7.37 1.46
C LEU A 145 8.69 8.15 0.34
N PRO A 146 9.37 8.77 -0.65
CA PRO A 146 8.67 9.44 -1.75
C PRO A 146 7.82 8.48 -2.59
N HIS A 147 8.26 7.22 -2.74
CA HIS A 147 7.51 6.19 -3.45
C HIS A 147 6.24 5.84 -2.67
N ARG A 148 6.35 5.55 -1.36
CA ARG A 148 5.18 5.27 -0.49
C ARG A 148 4.20 6.44 -0.42
N VAL A 149 4.69 7.67 -0.32
CA VAL A 149 3.84 8.89 -0.33
C VAL A 149 3.08 9.04 -1.64
N ALA A 150 3.75 8.86 -2.79
CA ALA A 150 3.08 8.92 -4.09
C ALA A 150 2.05 7.80 -4.25
N GLN A 151 2.40 6.56 -3.88
CA GLN A 151 1.49 5.42 -3.93
C GLN A 151 0.27 5.61 -3.02
N ALA A 152 0.45 6.08 -1.79
CA ALA A 152 -0.64 6.37 -0.86
C ALA A 152 -1.58 7.46 -1.41
N PHE A 153 -1.03 8.49 -2.04
CA PHE A 153 -1.83 9.51 -2.71
C PHE A 153 -2.61 8.94 -3.90
N GLU A 154 -1.96 8.23 -4.82
CA GLU A 154 -2.60 7.57 -5.96
C GLU A 154 -3.70 6.58 -5.51
N PHE A 155 -3.41 5.78 -4.48
CA PHE A 155 -4.35 4.86 -3.87
C PHE A 155 -5.59 5.57 -3.33
N SER A 156 -5.38 6.65 -2.58
CA SER A 156 -6.47 7.43 -2.02
C SER A 156 -7.34 8.10 -3.09
N GLN A 157 -6.74 8.60 -4.18
CA GLN A 157 -7.45 9.15 -5.32
C GLN A 157 -8.25 8.08 -6.06
N TYR A 158 -7.67 6.89 -6.25
CA TYR A 158 -8.34 5.78 -6.90
C TYR A 158 -9.58 5.35 -6.13
N ILE A 159 -9.50 5.23 -4.80
CA ILE A 159 -10.67 4.94 -3.95
C ILE A 159 -11.72 6.05 -4.10
N GLN A 160 -11.33 7.32 -4.01
CA GLN A 160 -12.29 8.43 -4.12
C GLN A 160 -13.05 8.39 -5.45
N HIS A 161 -12.36 8.24 -6.57
CA HIS A 161 -12.98 8.26 -7.90
C HIS A 161 -13.81 7.02 -8.22
N THR A 162 -13.64 5.91 -7.49
CA THR A 162 -14.31 4.64 -7.81
C THR A 162 -15.34 4.20 -6.77
N SER A 163 -15.41 4.87 -5.61
CA SER A 163 -16.29 4.50 -4.49
C SER A 163 -17.65 5.21 -4.45
N GLU A 164 -17.87 6.26 -5.25
CA GLU A 164 -19.05 7.13 -5.15
C GLU A 164 -20.41 6.39 -5.25
N THR A 165 -20.47 5.32 -6.03
CA THR A 165 -21.71 4.57 -6.30
C THR A 165 -21.88 3.33 -5.42
N ALA A 166 -20.92 3.05 -4.54
CA ALA A 166 -20.95 1.91 -3.65
C ALA A 166 -21.77 2.24 -2.39
N ASP A 167 -22.50 1.24 -1.88
CA ASP A 167 -23.14 1.34 -0.57
C ASP A 167 -22.11 1.23 0.56
N LEU A 168 -21.04 0.46 0.33
CA LEU A 168 -19.93 0.24 1.24
C LEU A 168 -18.65 0.03 0.43
N SER A 169 -17.55 0.62 0.86
CA SER A 169 -16.21 0.27 0.38
C SER A 169 -15.42 -0.34 1.54
N ILE A 170 -14.80 -1.49 1.30
CA ILE A 170 -13.88 -2.17 2.21
C ILE A 170 -12.50 -2.10 1.57
N VAL A 171 -11.52 -1.60 2.32
CA VAL A 171 -10.17 -1.37 1.84
C VAL A 171 -9.21 -2.11 2.76
N ALA A 172 -8.48 -3.09 2.25
CA ALA A 172 -7.63 -3.91 3.11
C ALA A 172 -6.28 -4.28 2.47
N GLY A 173 -5.32 -4.59 3.33
CA GLY A 173 -4.03 -5.11 2.94
C GLY A 173 -2.87 -4.58 3.77
N ASP A 174 -1.67 -4.83 3.26
CA ASP A 174 -0.42 -4.38 3.85
C ASP A 174 -0.04 -3.01 3.28
N PHE A 175 -0.13 -1.97 4.09
CA PHE A 175 0.15 -0.61 3.64
C PHE A 175 1.62 -0.22 3.87
N ASN A 176 2.45 -1.07 4.47
CA ASN A 176 3.87 -0.79 4.75
C ASN A 176 4.11 0.58 5.42
N THR A 177 3.18 1.00 6.27
CA THR A 177 3.20 2.29 6.95
C THR A 177 2.46 2.15 8.27
N GLU A 178 2.94 2.81 9.32
CA GLU A 178 2.28 2.82 10.63
C GLU A 178 1.23 3.93 10.69
N SER A 179 0.32 3.87 11.67
CA SER A 179 -0.78 4.84 11.76
C SER A 179 -0.34 6.27 12.08
N THR A 180 0.89 6.45 12.55
CA THR A 180 1.51 7.77 12.80
C THR A 180 2.14 8.38 11.56
N ASP A 181 2.41 7.56 10.54
CA ASP A 181 3.18 7.96 9.37
C ASP A 181 2.33 8.72 8.36
N LEU A 182 3.02 9.47 7.50
CA LEU A 182 2.35 10.30 6.51
C LEU A 182 1.58 9.48 5.45
N PRO A 183 2.09 8.38 4.87
CA PRO A 183 1.34 7.59 3.89
C PRO A 183 -0.02 7.12 4.44
N TYR A 184 -0.06 6.62 5.69
CA TYR A 184 -1.31 6.27 6.36
C TYR A 184 -2.28 7.46 6.46
N LYS A 185 -1.79 8.61 6.93
CA LYS A 185 -2.60 9.84 7.07
C LYS A 185 -3.19 10.29 5.74
N ILE A 186 -2.44 10.18 4.64
CA ILE A 186 -2.97 10.47 3.29
C ILE A 186 -4.12 9.53 2.97
N ILE A 187 -3.95 8.22 3.21
CA ILE A 187 -4.98 7.21 2.92
C ILE A 187 -6.25 7.54 3.69
N ILE A 188 -6.17 7.73 5.02
CA ILE A 188 -7.34 8.02 5.85
C ILE A 188 -7.98 9.36 5.47
N HIS A 189 -7.23 10.45 5.48
CA HIS A 189 -7.81 11.78 5.35
C HIS A 189 -8.22 12.14 3.91
N ASN A 190 -7.54 11.61 2.89
CA ASN A 190 -7.91 11.89 1.52
C ASN A 190 -9.04 11.00 0.99
N THR A 191 -9.21 9.78 1.53
CA THR A 191 -10.36 8.91 1.18
C THR A 191 -11.58 9.15 2.05
N GLY A 192 -11.36 9.60 3.29
CA GLY A 192 -12.35 9.62 4.35
C GLY A 192 -12.60 8.27 4.99
N CYS A 193 -11.85 7.20 4.67
CA CYS A 193 -12.05 5.87 5.26
C CYS A 193 -11.84 5.87 6.79
N LEU A 194 -12.53 4.96 7.46
CA LEU A 194 -12.41 4.71 8.90
C LEU A 194 -11.62 3.42 9.13
N ASP A 195 -10.71 3.46 10.09
CA ASP A 195 -9.93 2.30 10.53
C ASP A 195 -10.75 1.45 11.51
N THR A 196 -10.91 0.16 11.21
CA THR A 196 -11.66 -0.76 12.07
C THR A 196 -11.00 -0.90 13.44
N TYR A 197 -9.67 -0.79 13.52
CA TYR A 197 -8.96 -0.83 14.79
C TYR A 197 -9.35 0.33 15.72
N LEU A 198 -9.56 1.52 15.15
CA LEU A 198 -9.89 2.73 15.90
C LEU A 198 -11.39 2.87 16.19
N THR A 199 -12.25 2.24 15.38
CA THR A 199 -13.71 2.40 15.47
C THR A 199 -14.44 1.22 16.13
N GLN A 200 -13.72 0.16 16.52
CA GLN A 200 -14.34 -1.02 17.15
C GLN A 200 -14.99 -0.73 18.51
N LYS A 201 -16.16 -1.35 18.78
CA LYS A 201 -16.89 -1.19 20.04
C LYS A 201 -16.35 -2.01 21.21
N GLU A 202 -15.74 -3.15 20.96
CA GLU A 202 -15.23 -4.06 22.00
C GLU A 202 -13.97 -3.51 22.73
N SER A 203 -13.78 -2.18 22.80
CA SER A 203 -12.63 -1.52 23.43
C SER A 203 -12.65 -1.52 24.96
N HIS A 204 -13.42 -2.40 25.60
CA HIS A 204 -13.38 -2.54 27.06
C HIS A 204 -12.11 -3.33 27.43
N ALA A 205 -11.07 -2.59 27.82
CA ALA A 205 -9.84 -3.06 28.50
C ALA A 205 -8.75 -3.71 27.63
N VAL A 206 -8.26 -3.01 26.61
CA VAL A 206 -6.89 -3.24 26.12
C VAL A 206 -6.07 -2.01 26.49
N ASP A 207 -5.01 -2.26 27.26
CA ASP A 207 -4.04 -1.25 27.69
C ASP A 207 -3.64 -0.37 26.48
N ASN A 208 -3.74 0.96 26.61
CA ASN A 208 -3.45 1.94 25.55
C ASN A 208 -1.99 1.87 25.01
N THR A 209 -1.21 0.93 25.53
CA THR A 209 0.19 0.65 25.23
C THR A 209 0.39 -0.47 24.20
N CYS A 210 -0.63 -1.31 23.92
CA CYS A 210 -0.51 -2.43 22.99
C CYS A 210 -1.12 -2.06 21.63
N VAL A 211 -0.36 -1.36 20.79
CA VAL A 211 -0.63 -1.35 19.34
C VAL A 211 -0.63 -2.82 18.90
N ARG A 212 -1.77 -3.36 18.45
CA ARG A 212 -1.85 -4.74 17.97
C ARG A 212 -0.95 -4.89 16.74
N THR A 213 0.22 -5.46 16.99
CA THR A 213 1.29 -5.64 16.02
C THR A 213 0.87 -6.62 14.93
N THR A 214 1.13 -6.24 13.69
CA THR A 214 0.88 -7.07 12.50
C THR A 214 2.16 -7.47 11.79
N CYS A 215 3.29 -6.82 12.08
CA CYS A 215 4.60 -7.15 11.52
C CYS A 215 5.71 -6.99 12.56
N GLY A 216 6.71 -7.87 12.53
CA GLY A 216 7.85 -7.81 13.46
C GLY A 216 7.46 -8.15 14.90
N HIS A 217 6.49 -9.03 15.10
CA HIS A 217 6.04 -9.44 16.44
C HIS A 217 7.16 -10.20 17.18
N PRO A 218 7.42 -9.93 18.48
CA PRO A 218 8.51 -10.56 19.23
C PRO A 218 8.40 -12.09 19.34
N ASP A 219 7.18 -12.61 19.40
CA ASP A 219 6.93 -14.06 19.44
C ASP A 219 6.95 -14.73 18.05
N ASN A 220 7.09 -13.96 16.97
CA ASN A 220 7.17 -14.48 15.62
C ASN A 220 8.63 -14.84 15.30
N MET A 221 8.85 -16.13 14.97
CA MET A 221 10.21 -16.66 14.75
C MET A 221 10.90 -16.12 13.49
N TYR A 222 10.18 -15.37 12.64
CA TYR A 222 10.73 -14.73 11.46
C TYR A 222 11.24 -13.32 11.74
N THR A 223 10.85 -12.72 12.86
CA THR A 223 11.32 -11.40 13.27
C THR A 223 12.81 -11.43 13.58
N SER A 224 13.59 -10.60 12.89
CA SER A 224 15.03 -10.52 13.11
C SER A 224 15.38 -9.73 14.36
N SER A 225 16.57 -9.98 14.93
CA SER A 225 17.09 -9.15 16.03
C SER A 225 17.25 -7.69 15.63
N LYS A 226 17.49 -7.40 14.34
CA LYS A 226 17.50 -6.03 13.83
C LYS A 226 16.13 -5.40 14.04
N GLU A 227 15.05 -6.03 13.57
CA GLU A 227 13.69 -5.50 13.71
C GLU A 227 13.30 -5.30 15.17
N LEU A 228 13.58 -6.25 16.06
CA LEU A 228 13.29 -6.12 17.50
C LEU A 228 14.05 -4.96 18.16
N ASN A 229 15.28 -4.67 17.72
CA ASN A 229 16.01 -3.53 18.24
C ASN A 229 15.42 -2.19 17.78
N HIS A 230 14.77 -2.15 16.61
CA HIS A 230 14.15 -0.92 16.09
C HIS A 230 12.73 -0.73 16.63
N SER A 231 11.94 -1.80 16.65
CA SER A 231 10.58 -1.82 17.21
C SER A 231 10.41 -3.04 18.11
N PRO A 232 10.68 -2.92 19.43
CA PRO A 232 10.62 -4.04 20.38
C PRO A 232 9.26 -4.71 20.49
N THR A 233 8.19 -3.95 20.20
CA THR A 233 6.81 -4.43 20.22
C THR A 233 6.31 -4.79 18.82
N GLY A 234 7.09 -4.56 17.76
CA GLY A 234 6.69 -4.65 16.36
C GLY A 234 5.84 -3.46 15.89
N LYS A 235 5.25 -3.57 14.71
CA LYS A 235 4.53 -2.49 14.01
C LYS A 235 3.14 -2.95 13.57
N ARG A 236 2.20 -2.01 13.46
CA ARG A 236 0.89 -2.24 12.81
C ARG A 236 0.90 -1.57 11.45
N ILE A 237 1.02 -2.38 10.40
CA ILE A 237 1.10 -1.95 9.01
C ILE A 237 0.07 -2.61 8.09
N ASP A 238 -0.69 -3.56 8.63
CA ASP A 238 -1.79 -4.25 7.95
C ASP A 238 -3.13 -3.70 8.46
N TYR A 239 -4.05 -3.42 7.54
CA TYR A 239 -5.28 -2.69 7.85
C TYR A 239 -6.50 -3.30 7.18
N ILE A 240 -7.64 -3.14 7.85
CA ILE A 240 -8.97 -3.16 7.23
C ILE A 240 -9.59 -1.80 7.51
N LEU A 241 -9.97 -1.09 6.45
CA LEU A 241 -10.67 0.18 6.51
C LEU A 241 -12.03 0.05 5.84
N TYR A 242 -12.95 0.95 6.17
CA TYR A 242 -14.23 1.06 5.48
C TYR A 242 -14.64 2.49 5.20
N LYS A 243 -15.46 2.67 4.15
CA LYS A 243 -16.10 3.94 3.79
C LYS A 243 -17.57 3.70 3.47
N CYS A 244 -18.44 4.49 4.07
CA CYS A 244 -19.89 4.34 3.92
C CYS A 244 -20.38 5.15 2.72
N GLY A 245 -21.20 4.52 1.88
CA GLY A 245 -22.00 5.21 0.90
C GLY A 245 -23.21 5.91 1.53
N SER A 246 -23.90 6.72 0.74
CA SER A 246 -25.10 7.42 1.19
C SER A 246 -26.19 6.44 1.67
N GLY A 247 -26.76 6.70 2.84
CA GLY A 247 -27.81 5.88 3.44
C GLY A 247 -27.34 4.52 3.99
N THR A 248 -26.04 4.27 4.07
CA THR A 248 -25.45 3.09 4.73
C THR A 248 -24.78 3.51 6.02
N TYR A 249 -25.01 2.75 7.08
CA TYR A 249 -24.30 2.86 8.34
C TYR A 249 -23.54 1.57 8.62
N VAL A 250 -22.37 1.72 9.23
CA VAL A 250 -21.51 0.62 9.64
C VAL A 250 -21.14 0.83 11.09
N GLU A 251 -21.32 -0.23 11.86
CA GLU A 251 -20.82 -0.38 13.20
C GLU A 251 -19.68 -1.40 13.19
N CYS A 252 -18.48 -0.99 13.60
CA CYS A 252 -17.37 -1.92 13.77
C CYS A 252 -17.52 -2.65 15.11
N LEU A 253 -17.81 -3.95 15.06
CA LEU A 253 -17.99 -4.77 16.26
C LEU A 253 -16.63 -5.08 16.90
N SER A 254 -15.72 -5.68 16.13
CA SER A 254 -14.37 -6.03 16.57
C SER A 254 -13.34 -5.89 15.45
N CYS A 255 -12.08 -5.64 15.82
CA CYS A 255 -10.92 -5.66 14.92
C CYS A 255 -9.75 -6.35 15.61
N GLU A 256 -9.50 -7.60 15.26
CA GLU A 256 -8.58 -8.52 15.92
C GLU A 256 -7.36 -8.84 15.05
N THR A 257 -6.29 -9.30 15.69
CA THR A 257 -5.09 -9.82 15.02
C THR A 257 -4.89 -11.31 15.30
N PRO A 258 -5.71 -12.20 14.72
CA PRO A 258 -5.60 -13.63 14.95
C PRO A 258 -4.45 -14.26 14.14
N LEU A 259 -4.26 -15.57 14.29
CA LEU A 259 -3.32 -16.39 13.52
C LEU A 259 -1.82 -16.14 13.76
N SER A 260 -1.39 -16.33 15.01
CA SER A 260 0.04 -16.39 15.32
C SER A 260 0.68 -17.68 14.79
N LYS A 261 0.47 -18.81 15.47
CA LYS A 261 1.06 -20.11 15.13
C LYS A 261 0.04 -21.05 14.52
N ILE A 262 0.50 -21.84 13.55
CA ILE A 262 -0.29 -22.95 13.00
C ILE A 262 -0.58 -23.92 14.16
N PRO A 263 -1.85 -24.30 14.41
CA PRO A 263 -2.21 -25.24 15.46
C PRO A 263 -1.35 -26.50 15.40
N ASP A 264 -0.91 -26.97 16.56
CA ASP A 264 -0.04 -28.15 16.73
C ASP A 264 1.35 -28.04 16.06
N ARG A 265 1.76 -26.83 15.64
CA ARG A 265 3.08 -26.58 15.05
C ARG A 265 3.76 -25.38 15.70
N SER A 266 5.08 -25.33 15.61
CA SER A 266 5.88 -24.19 16.08
C SER A 266 5.99 -23.05 15.07
N VAL A 267 5.49 -23.28 13.84
CA VAL A 267 5.65 -22.38 12.70
C VAL A 267 4.49 -21.38 12.62
N PRO A 268 4.76 -20.06 12.53
CA PRO A 268 3.75 -19.05 12.26
C PRO A 268 3.09 -19.18 10.90
N TYR A 269 1.87 -18.67 10.74
CA TYR A 269 1.19 -18.63 9.43
C TYR A 269 1.94 -17.73 8.43
N SER A 270 2.49 -16.62 8.91
CA SER A 270 3.33 -15.69 8.14
C SER A 270 4.34 -15.00 9.05
N ASP A 271 5.24 -14.20 8.47
CA ASP A 271 6.01 -13.19 9.22
C ASP A 271 5.15 -11.97 9.61
N HIS A 272 3.94 -11.89 9.05
CA HIS A 272 2.87 -11.00 9.48
C HIS A 272 1.77 -11.74 10.27
N GLU A 273 1.06 -10.99 11.11
CA GLU A 273 -0.17 -11.42 11.78
C GLU A 273 -1.39 -11.02 10.95
N ALA A 274 -2.43 -11.85 10.92
CA ALA A 274 -3.63 -11.52 10.17
C ALA A 274 -4.40 -10.38 10.83
N VAL A 275 -5.23 -9.67 10.06
CA VAL A 275 -6.22 -8.72 10.61
C VAL A 275 -7.61 -9.20 10.25
N VAL A 276 -8.49 -9.26 11.25
CA VAL A 276 -9.89 -9.66 11.09
C VAL A 276 -10.81 -8.59 11.64
N ALA A 277 -11.76 -8.14 10.83
CA ALA A 277 -12.77 -7.17 11.24
C ALA A 277 -14.17 -7.77 11.12
N LYS A 278 -14.99 -7.49 12.13
CA LYS A 278 -16.43 -7.80 12.12
C LYS A 278 -17.21 -6.51 12.02
N LEU A 279 -17.94 -6.34 10.93
CA LEU A 279 -18.76 -5.15 10.67
C LEU A 279 -20.23 -5.50 10.71
N HIS A 280 -21.02 -4.64 11.34
CA HIS A 280 -22.47 -4.68 11.30
C HIS A 280 -22.97 -3.54 10.41
N VAL A 281 -23.64 -3.89 9.31
CA VAL A 281 -24.01 -2.98 8.24
C VAL A 281 -25.52 -2.91 8.13
N PHE A 282 -26.07 -1.71 8.11
CA PHE A 282 -27.49 -1.50 7.91
C PHE A 282 -27.81 -0.23 7.13
N LYS A 283 -28.95 -0.24 6.45
CA LYS A 283 -29.47 0.95 5.76
C LYS A 283 -30.22 1.84 6.75
N SER A 284 -29.86 3.11 6.79
CA SER A 284 -30.51 4.11 7.65
C SER A 284 -30.64 5.45 6.92
N ILE A 285 -31.81 6.06 7.01
CA ILE A 285 -32.09 7.41 6.50
C ILE A 285 -31.38 8.47 7.37
N GLU A 286 -31.15 8.14 8.64
CA GLU A 286 -30.45 8.97 9.62
C GLU A 286 -28.95 8.66 9.70
N ALA A 287 -28.41 7.88 8.74
CA ALA A 287 -26.99 7.55 8.72
C ALA A 287 -26.17 8.85 8.73
N PRO A 288 -25.35 9.10 9.78
CA PRO A 288 -24.52 10.29 9.83
C PRO A 288 -23.61 10.31 8.60
N LYS A 289 -23.55 11.46 7.93
CA LYS A 289 -22.52 11.67 6.91
C LYS A 289 -21.16 11.48 7.57
N GLN A 290 -20.34 10.65 6.95
CA GLN A 290 -18.96 10.44 7.39
C GLN A 290 -18.28 11.80 7.49
N GLN A 291 -17.79 12.13 8.69
CA GLN A 291 -17.30 13.47 8.99
C GLN A 291 -16.02 13.73 8.20
N ASP A 292 -16.09 14.65 7.25
CA ASP A 292 -14.91 15.14 6.56
C ASP A 292 -14.08 15.99 7.53
N ASN A 293 -12.76 15.85 7.47
CA ASN A 293 -11.82 16.69 8.20
C ASN A 293 -10.91 17.42 7.20
N PRO A 294 -11.39 18.53 6.61
CA PRO A 294 -10.65 19.25 5.57
C PRO A 294 -9.27 19.72 6.04
N LYS A 295 -9.12 20.05 7.32
CA LYS A 295 -7.85 20.49 7.90
C LYS A 295 -6.82 19.36 7.92
N ALA A 296 -7.17 18.19 8.47
CA ALA A 296 -6.27 17.05 8.49
C ALA A 296 -5.94 16.54 7.08
N ARG A 297 -6.91 16.60 6.16
CA ARG A 297 -6.70 16.31 4.74
C ARG A 297 -5.69 17.27 4.12
N LEU A 298 -5.86 18.57 4.32
CA LEU A 298 -4.96 19.60 3.81
C LEU A 298 -3.53 19.43 4.38
N GLU A 299 -3.39 19.21 5.69
CA GLU A 299 -2.10 18.99 6.35
C GLU A 299 -1.38 17.75 5.80
N ALA A 300 -2.10 16.64 5.56
CA ALA A 300 -1.53 15.44 4.98
C ALA A 300 -1.06 15.66 3.54
N ILE A 301 -1.85 16.34 2.71
CA ILE A 301 -1.48 16.63 1.31
C ILE A 301 -0.31 17.62 1.23
N ASP A 302 -0.30 18.68 2.03
CA ASP A 302 0.79 19.67 2.05
C ASP A 302 2.11 19.06 2.51
N SER A 303 2.09 18.28 3.59
CA SER A 303 3.27 17.53 4.07
C SER A 303 3.83 16.58 3.00
N SER A 304 2.93 15.95 2.23
CA SER A 304 3.30 15.04 1.14
C SER A 304 3.97 15.79 0.00
N HIS A 305 3.43 16.95 -0.35
CA HIS A 305 3.96 17.79 -1.40
C HIS A 305 5.39 18.26 -1.09
N ILE A 306 5.68 18.60 0.17
CA ILE A 306 7.03 18.97 0.63
C ILE A 306 8.03 17.83 0.40
N ILE A 307 7.69 16.60 0.79
CA ILE A 307 8.55 15.42 0.61
C ILE A 307 8.82 15.16 -0.87
N LEU A 308 7.77 15.17 -1.70
CA LEU A 308 7.88 14.91 -3.12
C LEU A 308 8.70 16.00 -3.84
N ARG A 309 8.54 17.29 -3.48
CA ARG A 309 9.35 18.37 -4.04
C ARG A 309 10.82 18.28 -3.65
N LYS A 310 11.13 17.85 -2.43
CA LYS A 310 12.52 17.56 -2.02
C LYS A 310 13.11 16.47 -2.91
N SER A 311 12.38 15.37 -3.11
CA SER A 311 12.81 14.27 -3.99
C SER A 311 13.03 14.71 -5.45
N LEU A 312 12.18 15.59 -6.00
CA LEU A 312 12.40 16.15 -7.35
C LEU A 312 13.75 16.90 -7.47
N LYS A 313 14.16 17.63 -6.44
CA LYS A 313 15.45 18.32 -6.41
C LYS A 313 16.61 17.31 -6.38
N GLU A 314 16.49 16.28 -5.54
CA GLU A 314 17.49 15.20 -5.44
C GLU A 314 17.61 14.44 -6.76
N LEU A 315 16.51 14.12 -7.44
CA LEU A 315 16.53 13.43 -8.74
C LEU A 315 17.20 14.25 -9.84
N ARG A 316 17.00 15.58 -9.84
CA ARG A 316 17.71 16.48 -10.76
C ARG A 316 19.22 16.43 -10.53
N ASN A 317 19.65 16.49 -9.26
CA ASN A 317 21.06 16.38 -8.91
C ASN A 317 21.64 15.01 -9.28
N ASN A 318 20.94 13.92 -8.95
CA ASN A 318 21.35 12.55 -9.29
C ASN A 318 21.47 12.38 -10.80
N ARG A 319 20.55 12.94 -11.57
CA ARG A 319 20.60 12.90 -13.04
C ARG A 319 21.82 13.63 -13.58
N LEU A 320 22.15 14.81 -13.06
CA LEU A 320 23.37 15.53 -13.43
C LEU A 320 24.62 14.74 -13.07
N MET A 321 24.66 14.14 -11.88
CA MET A 321 25.77 13.28 -11.44
C MET A 321 25.99 12.10 -12.39
N TYR A 322 24.94 11.36 -12.75
CA TYR A 322 25.07 10.25 -13.70
C TYR A 322 25.52 10.70 -15.09
N ILE A 323 25.10 11.88 -15.56
CA ILE A 323 25.58 12.44 -16.83
C ILE A 323 27.07 12.78 -16.75
N LEU A 324 27.50 13.45 -15.67
CA LEU A 324 28.92 13.80 -15.45
C LEU A 324 29.79 12.54 -15.38
N ILE A 325 29.37 11.53 -14.63
CA ILE A 325 30.06 10.23 -14.54
C ILE A 325 30.11 9.56 -15.91
N SER A 326 29.03 9.63 -16.70
CA SER A 326 29.00 9.08 -18.07
C SER A 326 30.02 9.78 -18.97
N CYS A 327 30.14 11.11 -18.90
CA CYS A 327 31.14 11.86 -19.65
C CYS A 327 32.57 11.47 -19.24
N LEU A 328 32.83 11.31 -17.94
CA LEU A 328 34.13 10.89 -17.42
C LEU A 328 34.49 9.45 -17.86
N LEU A 329 33.54 8.52 -17.79
CA LEU A 329 33.72 7.14 -18.24
C LEU A 329 33.96 7.07 -19.75
N LEU A 330 33.24 7.87 -20.53
CA LEU A 330 33.46 7.97 -21.98
C LEU A 330 34.85 8.52 -22.30
N ALA A 331 35.28 9.58 -21.62
CA ALA A 331 36.63 10.12 -21.77
C ALA A 331 37.71 9.09 -21.39
N LEU A 332 37.52 8.36 -20.28
CA LEU A 332 38.40 7.26 -19.87
C LEU A 332 38.51 6.19 -20.95
N LEU A 333 37.38 5.73 -21.50
CA LEU A 333 37.36 4.75 -22.58
C LEU A 333 38.13 5.26 -23.81
N LEU A 334 37.90 6.50 -24.23
CA LEU A 334 38.63 7.11 -25.34
C LEU A 334 40.13 7.16 -25.08
N VAL A 335 40.58 7.57 -23.89
CA VAL A 335 42.00 7.59 -23.53
C VAL A 335 42.61 6.19 -23.57
N THR A 336 41.91 5.16 -23.07
CA THR A 336 42.43 3.79 -23.10
C THR A 336 42.61 3.23 -24.52
N THR A 337 41.89 3.75 -25.53
CA THR A 337 42.10 3.34 -26.93
C THR A 337 43.42 3.83 -27.52
N LEU A 338 44.07 4.81 -26.88
CA LEU A 338 45.37 5.35 -27.28
C LEU A 338 46.56 4.56 -26.69
N ILE A 339 46.30 3.59 -25.82
CA ILE A 339 47.34 2.79 -25.17
C ILE A 339 47.62 1.57 -26.05
N GLU A 340 48.84 1.46 -26.59
CA GLU A 340 49.28 0.30 -27.35
C GLU A 340 49.43 -0.95 -26.45
N ASP A 341 49.22 -2.13 -27.03
CA ASP A 341 49.15 -3.40 -26.30
C ASP A 341 50.53 -3.85 -25.78
N ILE A 342 50.75 -3.78 -24.47
CA ILE A 342 52.00 -4.21 -23.80
C ILE A 342 51.75 -5.52 -23.02
N GLY A 343 51.49 -6.61 -23.73
CA GLY A 343 51.48 -7.97 -23.18
C GLY A 343 50.44 -8.20 -22.07
N VAL A 344 50.86 -8.62 -20.88
CA VAL A 344 49.93 -8.95 -19.75
C VAL A 344 49.08 -7.75 -19.32
N PHE A 345 49.57 -6.52 -19.53
CA PHE A 345 48.79 -5.30 -19.24
C PHE A 345 47.61 -5.10 -20.19
N GLY A 346 47.65 -5.66 -21.41
CA GLY A 346 46.54 -5.61 -22.37
C GLY A 346 45.27 -6.27 -21.84
N ILE A 347 45.40 -7.43 -21.19
CA ILE A 347 44.26 -8.14 -20.56
C ILE A 347 43.61 -7.28 -19.47
N LEU A 348 44.42 -6.59 -18.65
CA LEU A 348 43.90 -5.70 -17.60
C LEU A 348 43.19 -4.47 -18.19
N ILE A 349 43.72 -3.90 -19.28
CA ILE A 349 43.09 -2.78 -19.99
C ILE A 349 41.75 -3.20 -20.58
N ILE A 350 41.67 -4.37 -21.23
CA ILE A 350 40.42 -4.90 -21.78
C ILE A 350 39.39 -5.12 -20.66
N ALA A 351 39.80 -5.71 -19.53
CA ALA A 351 38.91 -5.91 -18.39
C ALA A 351 38.38 -4.57 -17.83
N LEU A 352 39.25 -3.55 -17.73
CA LEU A 352 38.87 -2.20 -17.31
C LEU A 352 37.89 -1.56 -18.29
N GLN A 353 38.15 -1.65 -19.60
CA GLN A 353 37.27 -1.13 -20.65
C GLN A 353 35.89 -1.78 -20.62
N PHE A 354 35.85 -3.09 -20.41
CA PHE A 354 34.60 -3.83 -20.27
C PHE A 354 33.78 -3.33 -19.08
N ILE A 355 34.41 -3.23 -17.90
CA ILE A 355 33.75 -2.71 -16.69
C ILE A 355 33.30 -1.26 -16.89
N ALA A 356 34.15 -0.39 -17.42
CA ALA A 356 33.84 1.01 -17.67
C ALA A 356 32.68 1.16 -18.67
N THR A 357 32.58 0.28 -19.66
CA THR A 357 31.47 0.25 -20.62
C THR A 357 30.16 -0.18 -19.96
N LEU A 358 30.17 -1.20 -19.10
CA LEU A 358 28.99 -1.60 -18.31
C LEU A 358 28.53 -0.47 -17.39
N LEU A 359 29.46 0.20 -16.70
CA LEU A 359 29.16 1.34 -15.83
C LEU A 359 28.62 2.53 -16.62
N LEU A 360 29.17 2.80 -17.81
CA LEU A 360 28.68 3.85 -18.70
C LEU A 360 27.24 3.55 -19.13
N ALA A 361 26.97 2.33 -19.59
CA ALA A 361 25.63 1.90 -19.96
C ALA A 361 24.64 2.04 -18.79
N PHE A 362 25.05 1.63 -17.58
CA PHE A 362 24.23 1.80 -16.37
C PHE A 362 23.95 3.27 -16.05
N CYS A 363 24.97 4.13 -16.07
CA CYS A 363 24.81 5.56 -15.78
C CYS A 363 23.90 6.25 -16.79
N LEU A 364 24.04 5.93 -18.09
CA LEU A 364 23.16 6.44 -19.14
C LEU A 364 21.72 5.95 -18.95
N TRP A 365 21.52 4.66 -18.63
CA TRP A 365 20.21 4.10 -18.34
C TRP A 365 19.54 4.80 -17.14
N MET A 366 20.28 5.01 -16.05
CA MET A 366 19.79 5.74 -14.88
C MET A 366 19.43 7.19 -15.21
N ALA A 367 20.30 7.92 -15.91
CA ALA A 367 20.10 9.34 -16.22
C ALA A 367 18.98 9.60 -17.24
N LEU A 368 18.87 8.76 -18.26
CA LEU A 368 17.99 8.97 -19.40
C LEU A 368 16.62 8.32 -19.21
N ILE A 369 16.55 7.18 -18.53
CA ILE A 369 15.33 6.39 -18.37
C ILE A 369 14.83 6.48 -16.94
N VAL A 370 15.55 5.92 -15.97
CA VAL A 370 15.04 5.70 -14.60
C VAL A 370 14.70 7.02 -13.91
N ASN A 371 15.66 7.94 -13.78
CA ASN A 371 15.44 9.22 -13.12
C ASN A 371 14.39 10.07 -13.86
N LYS A 372 14.27 9.92 -15.18
CA LYS A 372 13.29 10.67 -15.98
C LYS A 372 11.87 10.15 -15.76
N MET A 373 11.70 8.83 -15.72
CA MET A 373 10.42 8.19 -15.39
C MET A 373 9.98 8.57 -13.98
N GLU A 374 10.87 8.44 -13.00
CA GLU A 374 10.58 8.78 -11.61
C GLU A 374 10.24 10.27 -11.45
N TYR A 375 11.00 11.16 -12.09
CA TYR A 375 10.70 12.58 -12.11
C TYR A 375 9.30 12.87 -12.66
N SER A 376 8.92 12.22 -13.76
CA SER A 376 7.61 12.39 -14.40
C SER A 376 6.45 11.90 -13.51
N ALA A 377 6.65 10.80 -12.80
CA ALA A 377 5.68 10.28 -11.84
C ALA A 377 5.50 11.25 -10.65
N ILE A 378 6.61 11.67 -10.01
CA ILE A 378 6.55 12.57 -8.86
C ILE A 378 5.96 13.93 -9.24
N ILE A 379 6.34 14.52 -10.39
CA ILE A 379 5.77 15.82 -10.80
C ILE A 379 4.27 15.71 -11.10
N SER A 380 3.81 14.56 -11.60
CA SER A 380 2.38 14.30 -11.81
C SER A 380 1.63 14.30 -10.48
N ALA A 381 2.14 13.54 -9.48
CA ALA A 381 1.57 13.52 -8.14
C ALA A 381 1.57 14.91 -7.49
N CYS A 382 2.68 15.66 -7.56
CA CYS A 382 2.76 17.03 -7.03
C CYS A 382 1.69 17.95 -7.66
N LYS A 383 1.51 17.90 -8.98
CA LYS A 383 0.52 18.74 -9.67
C LYS A 383 -0.91 18.37 -9.26
N ALA A 384 -1.21 17.08 -9.13
CA ALA A 384 -2.52 16.63 -8.66
C ALA A 384 -2.78 17.07 -7.20
N MET A 385 -1.76 16.99 -6.33
CA MET A 385 -1.83 17.52 -4.96
C MET A 385 -2.07 19.03 -4.95
N GLU A 386 -1.41 19.80 -5.81
CA GLU A 386 -1.63 21.26 -5.92
C GLU A 386 -3.08 21.60 -6.30
N VAL A 387 -3.65 20.88 -7.27
CA VAL A 387 -5.07 21.06 -7.66
C VAL A 387 -5.98 20.79 -6.46
N LEU A 388 -5.74 19.69 -5.74
CA LEU A 388 -6.54 19.31 -4.59
C LEU A 388 -6.41 20.32 -3.44
N THR A 389 -5.19 20.74 -3.11
CA THR A 389 -4.92 21.74 -2.08
C THR A 389 -5.63 23.06 -2.38
N ASN A 390 -5.56 23.54 -3.63
CA ASN A 390 -6.26 24.76 -4.03
C ASN A 390 -7.79 24.63 -3.88
N SER A 391 -8.36 23.47 -4.26
CA SER A 391 -9.79 23.21 -4.06
C SER A 391 -10.17 23.26 -2.59
N LEU A 392 -9.41 22.57 -1.72
CA LEU A 392 -9.68 22.52 -0.28
C LEU A 392 -9.54 23.88 0.39
N MET A 393 -8.56 24.69 -0.02
CA MET A 393 -8.41 26.05 0.50
C MET A 393 -9.57 26.96 0.09
N ASN A 394 -10.03 26.85 -1.16
CA ASN A 394 -11.20 27.61 -1.62
C ASN A 394 -12.45 27.23 -0.82
N GLU A 395 -12.73 25.93 -0.66
CA GLU A 395 -13.86 25.46 0.14
C GLU A 395 -13.78 25.91 1.61
N TYR A 396 -12.59 25.92 2.19
CA TYR A 396 -12.37 26.39 3.55
C TYR A 396 -12.61 27.90 3.69
N ASN A 397 -12.11 28.69 2.74
CA ASN A 397 -12.30 30.14 2.71
C ASN A 397 -13.77 30.53 2.46
N ASP A 398 -14.47 29.80 1.59
CA ASP A 398 -15.88 30.00 1.33
C ASP A 398 -16.71 29.75 2.60
N LYS A 399 -16.44 28.65 3.33
CA LYS A 399 -17.11 28.35 4.61
C LYS A 399 -16.87 29.43 5.67
N LEU A 400 -15.63 29.91 5.81
CA LEU A 400 -15.32 31.02 6.72
C LEU A 400 -16.10 32.28 6.32
N SER A 401 -16.17 32.61 5.04
CA SER A 401 -16.90 33.79 4.56
C SER A 401 -18.41 33.73 4.81
N THR A 402 -19.01 32.53 4.75
CA THR A 402 -20.44 32.33 5.04
C THR A 402 -20.75 32.43 6.53
N ASP A 403 -19.83 32.01 7.41
CA ASP A 403 -20.01 32.08 8.86
C ASP A 403 -19.94 33.51 9.41
N PHE A 404 -19.34 34.46 8.66
CA PHE A 404 -19.32 35.89 9.01
C PHE A 404 -20.59 36.67 8.56
N ILE A 405 -21.54 36.05 7.83
CA ILE A 405 -22.77 36.71 7.32
C ILE A 405 -24.03 36.19 8.05
N SER A 406 -23.95 35.97 9.37
CA SER A 406 -25.15 35.87 10.21
C SER A 406 -24.95 36.61 11.52
N PRO A 407 -25.67 37.74 11.68
CA PRO A 407 -26.94 37.67 12.39
C PRO A 407 -28.08 38.29 11.57
N VAL A 408 -29.13 37.49 11.30
CA VAL A 408 -30.45 38.03 10.99
C VAL A 408 -30.96 38.68 12.27
N ILE A 409 -30.93 40.01 12.29
CA ILE A 409 -31.65 40.82 13.28
C ILE A 409 -33.15 40.49 13.12
N PRO A 410 -33.86 40.06 14.17
CA PRO A 410 -35.31 39.90 14.09
C PRO A 410 -35.93 41.27 13.79
N GLN A 411 -36.70 41.38 12.71
CA GLN A 411 -37.58 42.52 12.52
C GLN A 411 -38.60 42.53 13.67
N GLU A 412 -38.47 43.51 14.55
CA GLU A 412 -39.52 43.85 15.51
C GLU A 412 -40.76 44.29 14.74
N ILE A 413 -41.87 43.62 15.05
CA ILE A 413 -43.21 44.01 14.68
C ILE A 413 -43.63 45.15 15.62
N VAL A 414 -43.76 46.38 15.09
CA VAL A 414 -44.74 47.38 15.53
C VAL A 414 -45.24 48.16 14.32
#